data_AF-A0A953TND0-F1
#
_entry.id   AF-A0A953TND0-F1
#
_cell.length_a   1.000
_cell.length_b   1.000
_cell.length_c   1.000
_cell.angle_alpha   90.00
_cell.angle_beta   90.00
_cell.angle_gamma   90.00
#
_symmetry.space_group_name_H-M   'P 1'
#
loop_
_entity.id
_entity.type
_entity.pdbx_description
1 polymer ?
#
loop_
_entity_poly.entity_id
_entity_poly.type
_entity_poly.pdbx_seq_one_letter_code
_entity_poly.pdbx_strand_id
1 'polypeptide(L)'
;MKKIMLAVTTLALCSASFAGTPEASKVASQPEAAAAASQTSAAQAASPSPFATSNCTYTFSSGTNNTSLQFCVTVNGNIAQLATPLAREHIAVGTIGEGYAICDVNAGVGYNDYADFGDSGNWGPPTLVNQTATVVKIARSTSDGVWTLTQTITQVAATQSVKVVMALKNNTAIARPVFLVRYADWM
;
A
#
# COMPACT_ATOMS: atom_id res chain seq x y z
N MET A 1 -74.95 -7.05 -6.48
CA MET A 1 -74.58 -5.65 -6.78
C MET A 1 -73.32 -5.65 -7.62
N LYS A 2 -73.48 -5.12 -8.84
CA LYS A 2 -72.53 -4.66 -9.89
C LYS A 2 -71.04 -5.06 -9.85
N LYS A 3 -70.68 -5.83 -10.89
CA LYS A 3 -69.34 -5.99 -11.50
C LYS A 3 -68.88 -4.64 -12.08
N ILE A 4 -67.60 -4.29 -11.92
CA ILE A 4 -66.98 -3.15 -12.63
C ILE A 4 -65.76 -3.66 -13.39
N MET A 5 -65.92 -3.72 -14.72
CA MET A 5 -64.86 -3.73 -15.72
C MET A 5 -63.99 -2.49 -15.54
N LEU A 6 -62.67 -2.62 -15.70
CA LEU A 6 -61.84 -1.49 -16.06
C LEU A 6 -61.21 -1.73 -17.43
N ALA A 7 -61.49 -0.79 -18.31
CA ALA A 7 -61.21 -0.81 -19.73
C ALA A 7 -59.72 -0.51 -20.02
N VAL A 8 -59.23 -1.15 -21.07
CA VAL A 8 -58.00 -0.82 -21.77
C VAL A 8 -58.25 0.44 -22.58
N THR A 9 -57.45 1.49 -22.34
CA THR A 9 -57.44 2.69 -23.19
C THR A 9 -56.03 2.91 -23.70
N THR A 10 -55.84 2.57 -24.98
CA THR A 10 -54.71 2.95 -25.83
C THR A 10 -54.66 4.48 -25.97
N LEU A 11 -53.49 5.09 -25.76
CA LEU A 11 -53.24 6.47 -26.16
C LEU A 11 -51.97 6.60 -27.00
N ALA A 12 -52.08 7.42 -28.03
CA ALA A 12 -51.35 7.41 -29.28
C ALA A 12 -49.95 8.04 -29.24
N LEU A 13 -49.17 7.67 -30.27
CA LEU A 13 -47.87 8.24 -30.65
C LEU A 13 -47.94 9.77 -30.84
N CYS A 14 -46.95 10.47 -30.28
CA CYS A 14 -46.47 11.74 -30.79
C CYS A 14 -44.95 11.63 -31.00
N SER A 15 -44.55 11.49 -32.26
CA SER A 15 -43.17 11.56 -32.73
C SER A 15 -42.69 13.01 -32.68
N ALA A 16 -41.79 13.34 -31.74
CA ALA A 16 -41.04 14.59 -31.82
C ALA A 16 -39.72 14.31 -32.56
N SER A 17 -39.70 14.72 -33.83
CA SER A 17 -38.47 14.85 -34.62
C SER A 17 -37.62 15.96 -34.03
N PHE A 18 -36.48 15.63 -33.41
CA PHE A 18 -35.41 16.58 -33.17
C PHE A 18 -34.42 16.50 -34.33
N ALA A 19 -34.60 17.37 -35.33
CA ALA A 19 -33.54 17.73 -36.25
C ALA A 19 -32.62 18.75 -35.53
N GLY A 20 -31.58 18.24 -34.88
CA GLY A 20 -30.48 19.02 -34.34
C GLY A 20 -29.21 18.67 -35.10
N THR A 21 -28.63 19.65 -35.77
CA THR A 21 -27.32 19.60 -36.43
C THR A 21 -26.22 19.12 -35.45
N PRO A 22 -25.26 18.28 -35.89
CA PRO A 22 -24.13 17.91 -35.04
C PRO A 22 -23.11 19.05 -35.02
N GLU A 23 -23.28 20.01 -34.12
CA GLU A 23 -22.12 20.76 -33.65
C GLU A 23 -21.36 19.85 -32.67
N ALA A 24 -20.21 19.38 -33.14
CA ALA A 24 -19.26 18.61 -32.37
C ALA A 24 -18.77 19.43 -31.16
N SER A 25 -19.44 19.27 -30.02
CA SER A 25 -18.87 19.64 -28.73
C SER A 25 -17.73 18.66 -28.44
N LYS A 26 -16.51 19.05 -28.80
CA LYS A 26 -15.29 18.48 -28.22
C LYS A 26 -15.28 18.81 -26.73
N VAL A 27 -15.87 17.93 -25.93
CA VAL A 27 -15.60 17.88 -24.49
C VAL A 27 -14.13 17.51 -24.36
N ALA A 28 -13.31 18.47 -23.95
CA ALA A 28 -11.89 18.29 -23.72
C ALA A 28 -11.67 17.38 -22.49
N SER A 29 -11.75 16.08 -22.69
CA SER A 29 -11.39 15.03 -21.72
C SER A 29 -9.87 14.82 -21.69
N GLN A 30 -9.11 15.90 -21.43
CA GLN A 30 -7.65 15.88 -21.54
C GLN A 30 -6.81 16.60 -20.46
N PRO A 31 -7.31 16.98 -19.26
CA PRO A 31 -6.41 17.33 -18.15
C PRO A 31 -6.10 16.15 -17.21
N GLU A 32 -7.04 15.21 -17.02
CA GLU A 32 -6.98 14.26 -15.91
C GLU A 32 -6.12 13.02 -16.20
N ALA A 33 -6.20 12.48 -17.43
CA ALA A 33 -5.33 11.40 -17.88
C ALA A 33 -3.87 11.84 -18.06
N ALA A 34 -3.64 13.08 -18.48
CA ALA A 34 -2.30 13.65 -18.60
C ALA A 34 -1.68 13.96 -17.23
N ALA A 35 -2.47 14.40 -16.25
CA ALA A 35 -2.03 14.57 -14.87
C ALA A 35 -1.71 13.22 -14.20
N ALA A 36 -2.56 12.21 -14.37
CA ALA A 36 -2.31 10.86 -13.86
C ALA A 36 -1.07 10.23 -14.52
N ALA A 37 -0.88 10.37 -15.84
CA ALA A 37 0.30 9.87 -16.54
C ALA A 37 1.59 10.63 -16.16
N SER A 38 1.51 11.95 -15.90
CA SER A 38 2.65 12.77 -15.46
C SER A 38 3.03 12.53 -13.98
N GLN A 39 2.05 12.20 -13.13
CA GLN A 39 2.31 11.77 -11.76
C GLN A 39 2.95 10.38 -11.72
N THR A 40 2.54 9.48 -12.62
CA THR A 40 3.11 8.14 -12.76
C THR A 40 4.59 8.23 -13.17
N SER A 41 4.91 9.04 -14.19
CA SER A 41 6.29 9.21 -14.66
C SER A 41 7.22 9.94 -13.67
N ALA A 42 6.71 10.86 -12.85
CA ALA A 42 7.51 11.53 -11.82
C ALA A 42 7.76 10.65 -10.58
N ALA A 43 6.79 9.85 -10.15
CA ALA A 43 6.98 8.88 -9.06
C ALA A 43 7.94 7.75 -9.43
N GLN A 44 8.01 7.38 -10.72
CA GLN A 44 8.96 6.42 -11.28
C GLN A 44 10.35 7.03 -11.61
N ALA A 45 10.48 8.36 -11.49
CA ALA A 45 11.75 9.08 -11.69
C ALA A 45 12.51 9.39 -10.39
N ALA A 46 11.93 9.09 -9.22
CA ALA A 46 12.67 9.17 -7.97
C ALA A 46 13.75 8.08 -7.97
N SER A 47 15.02 8.49 -7.86
CA SER A 47 16.10 7.52 -7.66
C SER A 47 15.87 6.81 -6.32
N PRO A 48 15.96 5.46 -6.27
CA PRO A 48 15.84 4.73 -5.03
C PRO A 48 16.81 5.28 -3.98
N SER A 49 16.43 5.22 -2.71
CA SER A 49 17.35 5.63 -1.65
C SER A 49 18.59 4.72 -1.71
N PRO A 50 19.79 5.22 -1.34
CA PRO A 50 20.99 4.37 -1.29
C PRO A 50 20.87 3.24 -0.26
N PHE A 51 19.80 3.25 0.55
CA PHE A 51 19.49 2.25 1.56
C PHE A 51 18.35 1.32 1.14
N ALA A 52 17.80 1.45 -0.07
CA ALA A 52 16.78 0.55 -0.59
C ALA A 52 17.36 -0.87 -0.69
N THR A 53 16.67 -1.85 -0.10
CA THR A 53 17.09 -3.24 -0.13
C THR A 53 15.94 -4.20 0.19
N SER A 54 15.96 -5.33 -0.49
CA SER A 54 15.13 -6.52 -0.23
C SER A 54 15.89 -7.65 0.44
N ASN A 55 17.19 -7.47 0.72
CA ASN A 55 18.01 -8.53 1.29
C ASN A 55 17.52 -8.90 2.69
N CYS A 56 17.18 -10.18 2.88
CA CYS A 56 16.87 -10.74 4.18
C CYS A 56 18.04 -10.51 5.15
N THR A 57 17.73 -10.04 6.36
CA THR A 57 18.74 -9.80 7.41
C THR A 57 18.39 -10.51 8.70
N TYR A 58 17.12 -10.44 9.13
CA TYR A 58 16.65 -11.04 10.37
C TYR A 58 15.69 -12.18 10.06
N THR A 59 16.08 -13.42 10.34
CA THR A 59 15.29 -14.62 10.05
C THR A 59 14.67 -15.19 11.32
N PHE A 60 13.40 -15.57 11.24
CA PHE A 60 12.65 -16.16 12.35
C PHE A 60 11.96 -17.44 11.90
N SER A 61 11.98 -18.47 12.75
CA SER A 61 11.33 -19.76 12.47
C SER A 61 10.66 -20.32 13.72
N SER A 62 9.48 -20.93 13.60
CA SER A 62 8.79 -21.60 14.70
C SER A 62 7.83 -22.67 14.18
N GLY A 63 7.48 -23.63 15.04
CA GLY A 63 6.55 -24.70 14.69
C GLY A 63 7.11 -25.67 13.64
N THR A 64 6.30 -26.68 13.28
CA THR A 64 6.64 -27.69 12.27
C THR A 64 5.38 -28.07 11.50
N ASN A 65 5.54 -28.60 10.28
CA ASN A 65 4.43 -29.04 9.44
C ASN A 65 3.34 -27.95 9.30
N ASN A 66 2.10 -28.26 9.70
CA ASN A 66 0.95 -27.36 9.61
C ASN A 66 1.03 -26.13 10.53
N THR A 67 1.98 -26.08 11.47
CA THR A 67 2.23 -24.92 12.32
C THR A 67 3.56 -24.23 12.01
N SER A 68 4.25 -24.64 10.94
CA SER A 68 5.51 -24.02 10.52
C SER A 68 5.27 -22.58 10.09
N LEU A 69 5.97 -21.66 10.75
CA LEU A 69 6.10 -20.26 10.36
C LEU A 69 7.59 -19.97 10.16
N GLN A 70 7.96 -19.47 8.99
CA GLN A 70 9.28 -18.92 8.71
C GLN A 70 9.09 -17.55 8.05
N PHE A 71 9.85 -16.55 8.45
CA PHE A 71 9.83 -15.26 7.77
C PHE A 71 11.17 -14.56 7.91
N CYS A 72 11.47 -13.68 6.96
CA CYS A 72 12.66 -12.86 6.98
C CYS A 72 12.29 -11.38 6.94
N VAL A 73 13.08 -10.57 7.64
CA VAL A 73 12.94 -9.11 7.67
C VAL A 73 14.21 -8.47 7.13
N THR A 74 14.08 -7.45 6.28
CA THR A 74 15.21 -6.65 5.78
C THR A 74 15.75 -5.70 6.85
N VAL A 75 16.93 -5.11 6.65
CA VAL A 75 17.40 -4.01 7.52
C VAL A 75 16.43 -2.83 7.59
N ASN A 76 15.56 -2.66 6.58
CA ASN A 76 14.61 -1.54 6.50
C ASN A 76 13.28 -1.81 7.22
N GLY A 77 12.98 -3.08 7.55
CA GLY A 77 11.73 -3.46 8.20
C GLY A 77 10.63 -3.97 7.25
N ASN A 78 10.98 -4.34 6.03
CA ASN A 78 10.10 -5.09 5.13
C ASN A 78 10.22 -6.59 5.44
N ILE A 79 9.12 -7.33 5.35
CA ILE A 79 9.07 -8.78 5.41
C ILE A 79 9.30 -9.28 3.98
N ALA A 80 10.55 -9.60 3.63
CA ALA A 80 10.89 -10.01 2.27
C ALA A 80 10.49 -11.46 1.96
N GLN A 81 10.26 -12.28 2.99
CA GLN A 81 9.83 -13.67 2.86
C GLN A 81 8.87 -14.02 4.00
N LEU A 82 7.81 -14.77 3.69
CA LEU A 82 6.88 -15.33 4.66
C LEU A 82 6.40 -16.69 4.17
N ALA A 83 6.86 -17.75 4.84
CA ALA A 83 6.49 -19.11 4.54
C ALA A 83 5.66 -19.75 5.67
N THR A 84 4.38 -20.01 5.41
CA THR A 84 3.43 -20.61 6.38
C THR A 84 2.09 -21.00 5.72
N PRO A 85 1.46 -22.12 6.07
CA PRO A 85 2.01 -23.30 6.74
C PRO A 85 2.83 -24.15 5.75
N LEU A 86 3.48 -25.22 6.24
CA LEU A 86 4.18 -26.20 5.38
C LEU A 86 5.28 -25.62 4.48
N ALA A 87 5.98 -24.58 4.97
CA ALA A 87 7.05 -23.90 4.22
C ALA A 87 6.62 -23.36 2.84
N ARG A 88 5.33 -23.09 2.64
CA ARG A 88 4.80 -22.42 1.45
C ARG A 88 5.08 -20.92 1.56
N GLU A 89 5.89 -20.39 0.66
CA GLU A 89 6.18 -18.95 0.54
C GLU A 89 4.99 -18.17 -0.04
N HIS A 90 4.69 -17.00 0.55
CA HIS A 90 3.55 -16.15 0.20
C HIS A 90 3.94 -14.74 -0.28
N ILE A 91 5.16 -14.27 -0.02
CA ILE A 91 5.61 -12.92 -0.38
C ILE A 91 6.66 -12.96 -1.49
N ALA A 92 7.72 -13.75 -1.34
CA ALA A 92 8.80 -13.85 -2.34
C ALA A 92 8.42 -14.77 -3.54
N VAL A 93 7.21 -14.59 -4.09
CA VAL A 93 6.69 -15.35 -5.23
C VAL A 93 6.17 -14.41 -6.33
N GLY A 94 6.73 -14.52 -7.54
CA GLY A 94 6.28 -13.74 -8.69
C GLY A 94 6.43 -12.22 -8.50
N THR A 95 5.32 -11.49 -8.62
CA THR A 95 5.26 -10.02 -8.49
C THR A 95 4.63 -9.58 -7.18
N ILE A 96 4.65 -10.45 -6.17
CA ILE A 96 4.08 -10.18 -4.86
C ILE A 96 5.13 -9.46 -3.99
N GLY A 97 4.67 -8.54 -3.16
CA GLY A 97 5.54 -7.70 -2.37
C GLY A 97 4.93 -7.24 -1.07
N GLU A 98 5.80 -6.68 -0.24
CA GLU A 98 5.47 -6.21 1.09
C GLU A 98 6.23 -4.91 1.36
N GLY A 99 5.60 -3.99 2.09
CA GLY A 99 6.29 -2.81 2.57
C GLY A 99 5.40 -1.85 3.33
N TYR A 100 5.81 -0.60 3.38
CA TYR A 100 5.14 0.43 4.16
C TYR A 100 5.17 1.79 3.47
N ALA A 101 4.19 2.62 3.81
CA ALA A 101 4.11 3.98 3.31
C ALA A 101 3.52 4.97 4.32
N ILE A 102 3.90 6.22 4.15
CA ILE A 102 3.41 7.40 4.83
C ILE A 102 2.91 8.34 3.74
N CYS A 103 1.66 8.81 3.85
CA CYS A 103 1.15 9.89 3.01
C CYS A 103 0.88 11.11 3.89
N ASP A 104 1.75 12.11 3.81
CA ASP A 104 1.58 13.40 4.49
C ASP A 104 0.58 14.25 3.71
N VAL A 105 -0.63 14.39 4.26
CA VAL A 105 -1.76 15.04 3.57
C VAL A 105 -1.55 16.55 3.47
N ASN A 106 -0.87 17.15 4.44
CA ASN A 106 -0.62 18.60 4.43
C ASN A 106 0.40 18.97 3.36
N ALA A 107 1.46 18.17 3.23
CA ALA A 107 2.52 18.43 2.26
C ALA A 107 2.20 17.87 0.87
N GLY A 108 1.26 16.93 0.76
CA GLY A 108 1.03 16.17 -0.46
C GLY A 108 2.22 15.29 -0.84
N VAL A 109 2.96 14.77 0.15
CA VAL A 109 4.21 14.02 -0.04
C VAL A 109 4.05 12.58 0.45
N GLY A 110 4.45 11.62 -0.40
CA GLY A 110 4.54 10.21 -0.07
C GLY A 110 5.95 9.79 0.36
N TYR A 111 6.03 8.93 1.36
CA TYR A 111 7.25 8.26 1.80
C TYR A 111 6.97 6.77 1.82
N ASN A 112 7.50 5.99 0.88
CA ASN A 112 7.27 4.55 0.78
C ASN A 112 8.58 3.77 0.71
N ASP A 113 8.55 2.54 1.18
CA ASP A 113 9.56 1.52 0.90
C ASP A 113 8.81 0.21 0.70
N TYR A 114 8.85 -0.30 -0.53
CA TYR A 114 8.22 -1.56 -0.95
C TYR A 114 9.26 -2.61 -1.34
N ALA A 115 10.44 -2.57 -0.71
CA ALA A 115 11.55 -3.47 -0.97
C ALA A 115 11.92 -3.51 -2.47
N ASP A 116 11.76 -4.66 -3.13
CA ASP A 116 12.06 -4.88 -4.55
C ASP A 116 11.21 -4.01 -5.49
N PHE A 117 10.08 -3.49 -5.02
CA PHE A 117 9.17 -2.65 -5.81
C PHE A 117 9.50 -1.16 -5.71
N GLY A 118 10.62 -0.82 -5.07
CA GLY A 118 11.16 0.53 -4.98
C GLY A 118 10.74 1.28 -3.73
N ASP A 119 11.38 2.42 -3.53
CA ASP A 119 11.12 3.34 -2.44
C ASP A 119 11.02 4.77 -2.97
N SER A 120 10.62 5.70 -2.10
CA SER A 120 10.47 7.12 -2.43
C SER A 120 11.79 7.91 -2.48
N GLY A 121 12.95 7.26 -2.34
CA GLY A 121 14.26 7.92 -2.36
C GLY A 121 14.61 8.77 -1.12
N ASN A 122 13.65 9.03 -0.25
CA ASN A 122 13.75 10.00 0.85
C ASN A 122 13.88 9.36 2.23
N TRP A 123 14.26 8.08 2.31
CA TRP A 123 14.53 7.43 3.58
C TRP A 123 16.01 7.52 3.95
N GLY A 124 16.28 7.88 5.20
CA GLY A 124 17.60 7.76 5.80
C GLY A 124 18.00 6.31 6.11
N PRO A 125 19.22 6.11 6.62
CA PRO A 125 19.73 4.78 6.96
C PRO A 125 18.90 4.14 8.08
N PRO A 126 18.71 2.81 8.06
CA PRO A 126 18.05 2.10 9.14
C PRO A 126 18.90 2.08 10.41
N THR A 127 18.22 2.17 11.55
CA THR A 127 18.80 1.99 12.88
C THR A 127 18.17 0.76 13.52
N LEU A 128 18.99 -0.24 13.86
CA LEU A 128 18.56 -1.35 14.70
C LEU A 128 18.38 -0.85 16.14
N VAL A 129 17.15 -0.87 16.64
CA VAL A 129 16.81 -0.41 17.99
C VAL A 129 16.88 -1.56 19.00
N ASN A 130 16.43 -2.76 18.59
CA ASN A 130 16.49 -3.96 19.43
C ASN A 130 16.37 -5.22 18.57
N GLN A 131 16.99 -6.31 19.00
CA GLN A 131 16.86 -7.64 18.40
C GLN A 131 16.84 -8.72 19.49
N THR A 132 15.92 -9.66 19.37
CA THR A 132 15.87 -10.90 20.15
C THR A 132 15.65 -12.09 19.22
N ALA A 133 15.55 -13.30 19.78
CA ALA A 133 15.20 -14.49 19.01
C ALA A 133 13.80 -14.44 18.34
N THR A 134 12.91 -13.56 18.79
CA THR A 134 11.52 -13.49 18.31
C THR A 134 11.08 -12.08 17.90
N VAL A 135 11.93 -11.07 18.07
CA VAL A 135 11.58 -9.67 17.80
C VAL A 135 12.73 -8.98 17.09
N VAL A 136 12.41 -8.17 16.08
CA VAL A 136 13.30 -7.11 15.59
C VAL A 136 12.58 -5.77 15.66
N LYS A 137 13.29 -4.74 16.12
CA LYS A 137 12.81 -3.37 16.18
C LYS A 137 13.74 -2.46 15.40
N ILE A 138 13.20 -1.82 14.37
CA ILE A 138 13.95 -1.00 13.41
C ILE A 138 13.34 0.40 13.40
N ALA A 139 14.18 1.42 13.38
CA ALA A 139 13.76 2.81 13.17
C ALA A 139 14.38 3.37 11.89
N ARG A 140 13.61 4.16 11.16
CA ARG A 140 14.06 4.95 10.01
C ARG A 140 13.47 6.35 10.11
N SER A 141 14.28 7.34 9.75
CA SER A 141 13.82 8.71 9.60
C SER A 141 13.86 9.10 8.13
N THR A 142 12.95 9.98 7.73
CA THR A 142 12.98 10.57 6.39
C THR A 142 14.16 11.55 6.30
N SER A 143 14.74 11.70 5.12
CA SER A 143 15.94 12.51 4.88
C SER A 143 15.70 14.01 5.09
N ASP A 144 14.44 14.45 4.98
CA ASP A 144 13.99 15.81 5.32
C ASP A 144 13.74 16.01 6.84
N GLY A 145 13.89 14.95 7.64
CA GLY A 145 13.74 14.97 9.08
C GLY A 145 12.30 15.07 9.58
N VAL A 146 11.29 15.05 8.71
CA VAL A 146 9.88 15.25 9.12
C VAL A 146 9.35 14.07 9.93
N TRP A 147 9.66 12.85 9.53
CA TRP A 147 9.09 11.64 10.10
C TRP A 147 10.16 10.70 10.64
N THR A 148 9.84 10.02 11.73
CA THR A 148 10.53 8.81 12.17
C THR A 148 9.53 7.68 12.30
N LEU A 149 9.70 6.63 11.51
CA LEU A 149 8.95 5.39 11.60
C LEU A 149 9.74 4.38 12.43
N THR A 150 9.14 3.85 13.49
CA THR A 150 9.67 2.72 14.25
C THR A 150 8.77 1.50 14.06
N GLN A 151 9.35 0.43 13.57
CA GLN A 151 8.66 -0.84 13.31
C GLN A 151 9.14 -1.87 14.32
N THR A 152 8.21 -2.55 14.99
CA THR A 152 8.49 -3.71 15.85
C THR A 152 7.82 -4.92 15.22
N ILE A 153 8.61 -5.87 14.76
CA ILE A 153 8.17 -7.07 14.06
C ILE A 153 8.44 -8.25 14.98
N THR A 154 7.39 -9.00 15.29
CA THR A 154 7.41 -10.05 16.32
C THR A 154 6.88 -11.36 15.74
N GLN A 155 7.63 -12.44 15.94
CA GLN A 155 7.16 -13.80 15.76
C GLN A 155 6.20 -14.17 16.89
N VAL A 156 4.96 -14.53 16.54
CA VAL A 156 3.95 -14.99 17.50
C VAL A 156 3.72 -16.48 17.31
N ALA A 157 4.56 -17.29 17.97
CA ALA A 157 4.55 -18.75 17.83
C ALA A 157 3.19 -19.39 18.21
N ALA A 158 2.47 -18.81 19.18
CA ALA A 158 1.18 -19.33 19.65
C ALA A 158 0.11 -19.35 18.54
N THR A 159 0.15 -18.39 17.61
CA THR A 159 -0.84 -18.22 16.53
C THR A 159 -0.22 -18.36 15.14
N GLN A 160 1.03 -18.78 15.05
CA GLN A 160 1.79 -18.92 13.80
C GLN A 160 1.71 -17.68 12.91
N SER A 161 1.76 -16.49 13.53
CA SER A 161 1.62 -15.22 12.83
C SER A 161 2.80 -14.29 13.06
N VAL A 162 2.94 -13.32 12.16
CA VAL A 162 3.86 -12.20 12.31
C VAL A 162 3.06 -10.99 12.76
N LYS A 163 3.42 -10.41 13.90
CA LYS A 163 2.83 -9.17 14.39
C LYS A 163 3.73 -7.99 14.03
N VAL A 164 3.18 -7.01 13.34
CA VAL A 164 3.86 -5.75 13.01
C VAL A 164 3.21 -4.62 13.80
N VAL A 165 4.01 -3.87 14.55
CA VAL A 165 3.60 -2.62 15.19
C VAL A 165 4.39 -1.48 14.55
N MET A 166 3.68 -0.50 14.00
CA MET A 166 4.28 0.70 13.42
C MET A 166 3.95 1.91 14.30
N ALA A 167 4.98 2.59 14.79
CA ALA A 167 4.87 3.84 15.52
C ALA A 167 5.47 4.96 14.66
N LEU A 168 4.64 5.92 14.27
CA LEU A 168 5.05 7.06 13.48
C LEU A 168 5.16 8.30 14.37
N LYS A 169 6.32 8.96 14.34
CA LYS A 169 6.58 10.22 15.04
C LYS A 169 6.72 11.36 14.04
N ASN A 170 5.94 12.41 14.23
CA ASN A 170 6.17 13.72 13.64
C ASN A 170 7.28 14.43 14.44
N ASN A 171 8.40 14.74 13.78
CA ASN A 171 9.54 15.43 14.41
C ASN A 171 9.43 16.96 14.34
N THR A 172 8.40 17.47 13.67
CA THR A 172 8.15 18.91 13.53
C THR A 172 7.17 19.40 14.60
N ALA A 173 7.15 20.71 14.83
CA ALA A 173 6.15 21.33 15.71
C ALA A 173 4.78 21.53 15.03
N ILE A 174 4.66 21.23 13.73
CA ILE A 174 3.46 21.47 12.93
C ILE A 174 2.62 20.20 12.92
N ALA A 175 1.33 20.28 13.28
CA ALA A 175 0.42 19.16 13.15
C ALA A 175 0.29 18.72 11.67
N ARG A 176 0.45 17.42 11.42
CA ARG A 176 0.45 16.82 10.07
C ARG A 176 -0.50 15.63 10.04
N PRO A 177 -1.71 15.76 9.46
CA PRO A 177 -2.57 14.64 9.14
C PRO A 177 -1.86 13.70 8.18
N VAL A 178 -1.96 12.41 8.45
CA VAL A 178 -1.15 11.40 7.77
C VAL A 178 -1.91 10.10 7.63
N PHE A 179 -1.70 9.42 6.51
CA PHE A 179 -2.03 7.99 6.39
C PHE A 179 -0.78 7.16 6.61
N LEU A 180 -0.87 6.18 7.49
CA LEU A 180 0.18 5.18 7.71
C LEU A 180 -0.31 3.85 7.15
N VAL A 181 0.44 3.27 6.23
CA VAL A 181 0.06 2.09 5.47
C VAL A 181 1.10 1.00 5.65
N ARG A 182 0.63 -0.23 5.89
CA ARG A 182 1.37 -1.46 5.65
C ARG A 182 0.75 -2.12 4.43
N TYR A 183 1.55 -2.43 3.44
CA TYR A 183 1.12 -3.08 2.21
C TYR A 183 1.66 -4.50 2.21
N ALA A 184 0.80 -5.46 1.89
CA ALA A 184 1.17 -6.81 1.55
C ALA A 184 0.21 -7.28 0.46
N ASP A 185 0.76 -7.68 -0.67
CA ASP A 185 0.07 -8.56 -1.61
C ASP A 185 0.39 -10.01 -1.20
N TRP A 186 -0.51 -10.95 -1.40
CA TRP A 186 -0.27 -12.36 -1.08
C TRP A 186 -1.13 -13.27 -1.95
N MET A 187 -0.60 -14.45 -2.29
CA MET A 187 -1.32 -15.54 -2.96
C MET A 187 -1.61 -16.70 -2.02
#